data_AF-A0A0E0RGK1-F1
#
_entry.id   AF-A0A0E0RGK1-F1
#
_cell.length_a   1.000
_cell.length_b   1.000
_cell.length_c   1.000
_cell.angle_alpha   90.00
_cell.angle_beta   90.00
_cell.angle_gamma   90.00
#
_symmetry.space_group_name_H-M   'P 1'
#
loop_
_entity.id
_entity.type
_entity.pdbx_description
1 polymer ?
#
loop_
_entity_poly.entity_id
_entity_poly.type
_entity_poly.pdbx_seq_one_letter_code
_entity_poly.pdbx_strand_id
1 'polypeptide(L)'
;MKLMQCKQGASSTSSDHTKGIGIVQLLRGKNFLITGATGFLVKVLLDPILRTNPDVGKIYVLIKAKDNEAAMKRLKNEVEDTELFRCLQEIHGKNYHSFVSSKQEIHGKNYHSFVSSKQVPVVGNVREANIGIAPELAKEIAEEVDVIVNSAANTTFDERFVKLY
;
A
#
# COMPACT_ATOMS: atom_id res chain seq x y z
N MET A 1 -29.18 15.10 61.12
CA MET A 1 -28.05 14.20 60.76
C MET A 1 -28.46 13.28 59.62
N LYS A 2 -28.03 13.57 58.39
CA LYS A 2 -27.43 12.61 57.43
C LYS A 2 -26.84 13.44 56.29
N LEU A 3 -25.52 13.39 56.15
CA LEU A 3 -24.74 14.14 55.18
C LEU A 3 -25.13 13.74 53.75
N MET A 4 -25.41 14.74 52.92
CA MET A 4 -25.45 14.60 51.46
C MET A 4 -24.00 14.44 50.97
N GLN A 5 -23.63 13.26 50.51
CA GLN A 5 -22.36 13.06 49.83
C GLN A 5 -22.52 13.42 48.35
N CYS A 6 -21.68 14.35 47.90
CA CYS A 6 -21.50 14.77 46.52
C CYS A 6 -20.96 13.60 45.69
N LYS A 7 -21.71 13.14 44.68
CA LYS A 7 -21.18 12.24 43.66
C LYS A 7 -20.25 13.05 42.75
N GLN A 8 -18.96 12.75 42.85
CA GLN A 8 -17.94 13.19 41.90
C GLN A 8 -18.23 12.57 40.52
N GLY A 9 -18.96 13.30 39.69
CA GLY A 9 -18.93 13.13 38.25
C GLY A 9 -17.72 13.86 37.72
N ALA A 10 -16.54 13.25 37.86
CA ALA A 10 -15.36 13.69 37.13
C ALA A 10 -15.60 13.35 35.64
N SER A 11 -16.28 14.24 34.92
CA SER A 11 -16.09 14.37 33.49
C SER A 11 -14.70 14.96 33.32
N SER A 12 -13.68 14.09 33.34
CA SER A 12 -12.36 14.47 32.89
C SER A 12 -12.46 14.68 31.39
N THR A 13 -12.73 15.92 31.01
CA THR A 13 -12.31 16.46 29.72
C THR A 13 -10.79 16.34 29.65
N SER A 14 -10.29 15.18 29.24
CA SER A 14 -8.90 15.04 28.86
C SER A 14 -8.75 15.75 27.52
N SER A 15 -8.34 17.00 27.60
CA SER A 15 -7.83 17.80 26.49
C SER A 15 -6.61 17.07 25.89
N ASP A 16 -6.86 16.16 24.95
CA ASP A 16 -5.80 15.48 24.22
C ASP A 16 -5.38 16.33 23.02
N HIS A 17 -4.53 17.31 23.28
CA HIS A 17 -3.79 18.03 22.25
C HIS A 17 -2.66 17.17 21.67
N THR A 18 -3.00 15.97 21.20
CA THR A 18 -2.17 15.17 20.26
C THR A 18 -3.02 14.35 19.27
N LYS A 19 -4.29 14.69 19.05
CA LYS A 19 -5.01 14.19 17.87
C LYS A 19 -4.45 14.91 16.64
N GLY A 20 -3.48 14.29 15.97
CA GLY A 20 -3.09 14.70 14.61
C GLY A 20 -4.31 14.69 13.68
N ILE A 21 -4.12 15.04 12.40
CA ILE A 21 -5.18 15.18 11.37
C ILE A 21 -6.04 13.91 11.12
N GLY A 22 -5.86 12.82 11.87
CA GLY A 22 -6.69 11.62 11.78
C GLY A 22 -6.40 10.75 10.57
N ILE A 23 -5.27 10.97 9.88
CA ILE A 23 -4.88 10.21 8.67
C ILE A 23 -4.93 8.70 8.89
N VAL A 24 -4.52 8.24 10.07
CA VAL A 24 -4.52 6.81 10.38
C VAL A 24 -5.92 6.23 10.41
N GLN A 25 -6.85 6.96 11.01
CA GLN A 25 -8.25 6.57 11.08
C GLN A 25 -8.94 6.69 9.72
N LEU A 26 -8.55 7.68 8.91
CA LEU A 26 -9.09 7.91 7.57
C LEU A 26 -8.74 6.78 6.60
N LEU A 27 -7.49 6.29 6.63
CA LEU A 27 -7.01 5.25 5.72
C LEU A 27 -7.39 3.82 6.18
N ARG A 28 -7.84 3.65 7.43
CA ARG A 28 -8.26 2.34 7.93
C ARG A 28 -9.38 1.77 7.05
N GLY A 29 -9.19 0.53 6.59
CA GLY A 29 -10.15 -0.19 5.74
C GLY A 29 -10.29 0.37 4.32
N LYS A 30 -9.52 1.40 3.94
CA LYS A 30 -9.61 1.99 2.60
C LYS A 30 -8.92 1.12 1.57
N ASN A 31 -9.57 0.93 0.43
CA ASN A 31 -9.01 0.24 -0.72
C ASN A 31 -8.34 1.24 -1.66
N PHE A 32 -7.21 0.84 -2.23
CA PHE A 32 -6.37 1.70 -3.06
C PHE A 32 -6.27 1.14 -4.48
N LEU A 33 -6.28 2.02 -5.49
CA LEU A 33 -5.73 1.74 -6.81
C LEU A 33 -4.45 2.54 -6.99
N ILE A 34 -3.35 1.86 -7.27
CA ILE A 34 -2.03 2.45 -7.41
C ILE A 34 -1.49 2.19 -8.81
N THR A 35 -1.10 3.26 -9.51
CA THR A 35 -0.38 3.16 -10.79
C THR A 35 1.08 3.55 -10.61
N GLY A 36 1.97 2.93 -11.39
CA GLY A 36 3.40 3.25 -11.36
C GLY A 36 4.13 2.68 -10.15
N ALA A 37 3.63 1.58 -9.57
CA ALA A 37 4.19 0.97 -8.36
C ALA A 37 5.62 0.45 -8.49
N THR A 38 6.08 0.17 -9.70
CA THR A 38 7.48 -0.19 -9.95
C THR A 38 8.41 1.03 -9.86
N GLY A 39 7.85 2.24 -9.95
CA GLY A 39 8.58 3.51 -9.80
C GLY A 39 8.92 3.81 -8.33
N PHE A 40 10.01 4.55 -8.13
CA PHE A 40 10.55 4.81 -6.79
C PHE A 40 9.56 5.51 -5.85
N LEU A 41 8.87 6.56 -6.33
CA LEU A 41 7.96 7.37 -5.49
C LEU A 41 6.87 6.51 -4.84
N VAL A 42 6.26 5.62 -5.60
CA VAL A 42 5.17 4.79 -5.10
C VAL A 42 5.66 3.75 -4.12
N LYS A 43 6.84 3.16 -4.35
CA LYS A 43 7.44 2.23 -3.38
C LYS A 43 7.69 2.91 -2.03
N VAL A 44 8.19 4.16 -2.06
CA VAL A 44 8.42 4.98 -0.86
C VAL A 44 7.11 5.37 -0.16
N LEU A 45 5.99 5.39 -0.88
CA LEU A 45 4.66 5.58 -0.29
C LEU A 45 4.09 4.29 0.31
N LEU A 46 4.26 3.16 -0.39
CA LEU A 46 3.63 1.88 -0.07
C LEU A 46 4.21 1.25 1.21
N ASP A 47 5.53 1.31 1.41
CA ASP A 47 6.17 0.81 2.63
C ASP A 47 5.63 1.52 3.91
N PRO A 48 5.62 2.86 4.00
CA PRO A 48 5.04 3.57 5.14
C PRO A 48 3.56 3.26 5.36
N ILE A 49 2.72 3.23 4.31
CA ILE A 49 1.31 2.89 4.43
C ILE A 49 1.15 1.52 5.10
N LEU A 50 1.88 0.51 4.63
CA LEU A 50 1.79 -0.84 5.18
C LEU A 50 2.36 -0.93 6.61
N ARG A 51 3.38 -0.12 6.95
CA ARG A 51 3.97 -0.07 8.30
C ARG A 51 3.09 0.67 9.32
N THR A 52 2.55 1.82 8.97
CA THR A 52 1.80 2.68 9.91
C THR A 52 0.31 2.40 9.90
N ASN A 53 -0.20 1.83 8.81
CA ASN A 53 -1.62 1.56 8.58
C ASN A 53 -1.83 0.12 8.10
N PRO A 54 -1.45 -0.91 8.88
CA PRO A 54 -1.64 -2.30 8.47
C PRO A 54 -3.11 -2.69 8.29
N ASP A 55 -4.04 -1.88 8.84
CA ASP A 55 -5.48 -2.06 8.70
C ASP A 55 -6.07 -1.49 7.39
N VAL A 56 -5.24 -1.02 6.44
CA VAL A 56 -5.74 -0.68 5.09
C VAL A 56 -6.40 -1.89 4.42
N GLY A 57 -7.31 -1.62 3.49
CA GLY A 57 -7.96 -2.63 2.69
C GLY A 57 -7.04 -3.21 1.60
N LYS A 58 -7.64 -3.59 0.48
CA LYS A 58 -6.91 -4.08 -0.70
C LYS A 58 -6.15 -2.93 -1.37
N ILE A 59 -4.97 -3.24 -1.89
CA ILE A 59 -4.16 -2.35 -2.70
C ILE A 59 -4.05 -2.99 -4.08
N TYR A 60 -4.86 -2.51 -5.02
CA TYR A 60 -4.78 -2.87 -6.43
C TYR A 60 -3.56 -2.19 -7.05
N VAL A 61 -2.61 -2.98 -7.51
CA VAL A 61 -1.35 -2.49 -8.06
C VAL A 61 -1.35 -2.67 -9.56
N LEU A 62 -1.53 -1.58 -10.31
CA LEU A 62 -1.50 -1.61 -11.77
C LEU A 62 -0.06 -1.84 -12.26
N ILE A 63 0.16 -2.96 -12.96
CA ILE A 63 1.45 -3.36 -13.51
C ILE A 63 1.31 -3.58 -15.01
N LYS A 64 2.18 -2.90 -15.77
CA LYS A 64 2.33 -3.14 -17.20
C LYS A 64 2.96 -4.51 -17.45
N ALA A 65 2.17 -5.52 -17.74
CA ALA A 65 2.66 -6.88 -17.98
C ALA A 65 1.89 -7.53 -19.12
N LYS A 66 2.39 -8.68 -19.60
CA LYS A 66 1.72 -9.46 -20.64
C LYS A 66 0.51 -10.21 -20.08
N ASP A 67 0.64 -10.73 -18.87
CA ASP A 67 -0.33 -11.60 -18.21
C ASP A 67 -0.16 -11.49 -16.68
N ASN A 68 -1.07 -12.15 -15.95
CA ASN A 68 -1.10 -12.11 -14.49
C ASN A 68 0.16 -12.71 -13.86
N GLU A 69 0.73 -13.77 -14.44
CA GLU A 69 1.96 -14.39 -13.91
C GLU A 69 3.14 -13.42 -14.02
N ALA A 70 3.29 -12.76 -15.17
CA ALA A 70 4.28 -11.71 -15.35
C ALA A 70 4.05 -10.54 -14.39
N ALA A 71 2.80 -10.12 -14.17
CA ALA A 71 2.48 -9.05 -13.21
C ALA A 71 2.86 -9.44 -11.77
N MET A 72 2.49 -10.64 -11.31
CA MET A 72 2.87 -11.18 -10.00
C MET A 72 4.39 -11.20 -9.82
N LYS A 73 5.12 -11.69 -10.84
CA LYS A 73 6.59 -11.75 -10.81
C LYS A 73 7.22 -10.35 -10.72
N ARG A 74 6.68 -9.38 -11.47
CA ARG A 74 7.13 -7.98 -11.41
C ARG A 74 6.83 -7.34 -10.06
N LEU A 75 5.63 -7.56 -9.51
CA LEU A 75 5.27 -7.05 -8.18
C LEU A 75 6.27 -7.54 -7.14
N LYS A 76 6.49 -8.85 -7.09
CA LYS A 76 7.42 -9.47 -6.15
C LYS A 76 8.83 -8.92 -6.31
N ASN A 77 9.41 -9.00 -7.51
CA ASN A 77 10.82 -8.68 -7.72
C ASN A 77 11.13 -7.18 -7.71
N GLU A 78 10.23 -6.33 -8.21
CA GLU A 78 10.48 -4.89 -8.39
C GLU A 78 9.95 -4.04 -7.24
N VAL A 79 9.09 -4.60 -6.39
CA VAL A 79 8.46 -3.92 -5.25
C VAL A 79 8.78 -4.66 -3.95
N GLU A 80 8.24 -5.86 -3.72
CA GLU A 80 8.24 -6.54 -2.42
C GLU A 80 9.62 -7.00 -1.93
N ASP A 81 10.46 -7.49 -2.85
CA ASP A 81 11.80 -8.02 -2.57
C ASP A 81 12.90 -6.95 -2.70
N THR A 82 12.52 -5.66 -2.71
CA THR A 82 13.49 -4.55 -2.76
C THR A 82 13.94 -4.11 -1.36
N GLU A 83 15.16 -3.57 -1.27
CA GLU A 83 15.74 -3.04 -0.01
C GLU A 83 14.87 -1.99 0.68
N LEU A 84 13.97 -1.32 -0.06
CA LEU A 84 13.07 -0.33 0.50
C LEU A 84 12.05 -0.95 1.48
N PHE A 85 11.65 -2.19 1.22
CA PHE A 85 10.70 -2.92 2.06
C PHE A 85 11.37 -3.64 3.23
N ARG A 86 12.69 -3.49 3.42
CA ARG A 86 13.42 -4.16 4.50
C ARG A 86 12.86 -3.83 5.88
N CYS A 87 12.47 -2.57 6.13
CA CYS A 87 11.85 -2.19 7.39
C CYS A 87 10.48 -2.86 7.59
N LEU A 88 9.64 -2.96 6.55
CA LEU A 88 8.38 -3.70 6.63
C LEU A 88 8.63 -5.21 6.86
N GLN A 89 9.65 -5.78 6.22
CA GLN A 89 10.08 -7.16 6.43
C GLN A 89 10.53 -7.41 7.87
N GLU A 90 11.30 -6.49 8.47
CA GLU A 90 11.76 -6.56 9.86
C GLU A 90 10.59 -6.51 10.86
N ILE A 91 9.56 -5.71 10.61
CA ILE A 91 8.37 -5.58 11.48
C ILE A 91 7.54 -6.86 11.47
N HIS A 92 7.34 -7.47 10.30
CA HIS A 92 6.47 -8.64 10.16
C HIS A 92 7.21 -9.98 10.23
N GLY A 93 8.52 -10.00 10.02
CA GLY A 93 9.39 -11.17 10.19
C GLY A 93 9.82 -11.29 11.65
N LYS A 94 9.21 -12.19 12.42
CA LYS A 94 9.67 -12.47 13.79
C LYS A 94 11.14 -12.91 13.78
N ASN A 95 11.96 -12.14 14.51
CA ASN A 95 13.33 -12.42 14.95
C ASN A 95 14.45 -12.15 13.96
N TYR A 96 15.27 -11.17 14.34
CA TYR A 96 16.66 -10.99 13.97
C TYR A 96 17.39 -12.35 13.91
N HIS A 97 17.82 -12.78 12.74
CA HIS A 97 19.03 -13.59 12.65
C HIS A 97 20.08 -12.78 11.91
N SER A 98 21.06 -12.36 12.72
CA SER A 98 22.37 -11.91 12.33
C SER A 98 22.91 -12.63 11.09
N PHE A 99 23.50 -11.86 10.18
CA PHE A 99 24.66 -12.32 9.41
C PHE A 99 24.46 -13.64 8.64
N VAL A 100 23.56 -13.74 7.66
CA VAL A 100 23.68 -14.80 6.64
C VAL A 100 23.40 -14.29 5.23
N SER A 101 24.48 -14.28 4.47
CA SER A 101 24.61 -14.26 3.03
C SER A 101 23.97 -15.49 2.39
N SER A 102 22.67 -15.48 2.16
CA SER A 102 22.03 -16.28 1.10
C SER A 102 20.65 -15.72 0.80
N LYS A 103 20.56 -14.98 -0.32
CA LYS A 103 19.47 -14.09 -0.73
C LYS A 103 18.06 -14.70 -0.89
N GLN A 104 17.80 -15.94 -0.50
CA GLN A 104 16.54 -16.61 -0.86
C GLN A 104 15.72 -17.26 0.26
N GLU A 105 16.22 -17.42 1.49
CA GLU A 105 15.53 -18.32 2.44
C GLU A 105 15.11 -17.74 3.80
N ILE A 106 15.24 -16.43 4.06
CA ILE A 106 14.98 -15.89 5.41
C ILE A 106 14.16 -14.59 5.41
N HIS A 107 13.02 -14.56 4.71
CA HIS A 107 11.98 -13.57 5.00
C HIS A 107 10.80 -14.30 5.62
N GLY A 108 10.55 -14.04 6.92
CA GLY A 108 9.62 -14.80 7.74
C GLY A 108 8.25 -14.96 7.08
N LYS A 109 7.67 -16.18 7.19
CA LYS A 109 6.37 -16.58 6.58
C LYS A 109 5.24 -15.54 6.76
N ASN A 110 5.32 -14.76 7.83
CA ASN A 110 4.35 -13.71 8.17
C ASN A 110 4.44 -12.46 7.26
N TYR A 111 5.63 -12.04 6.80
CA TYR A 111 5.77 -10.86 5.93
C TYR A 111 5.14 -11.12 4.56
N HIS A 112 5.56 -12.20 3.89
CA HIS A 112 5.04 -12.56 2.58
C HIS A 112 3.53 -12.81 2.64
N SER A 113 3.04 -13.47 3.70
CA SER A 113 1.60 -13.65 3.92
C SER A 113 0.86 -12.33 4.13
N PHE A 114 1.45 -11.38 4.86
CA PHE A 114 0.85 -10.07 5.09
C PHE A 114 0.78 -9.28 3.78
N VAL A 115 1.89 -9.14 3.06
CA VAL A 115 1.94 -8.37 1.81
C VAL A 115 1.02 -8.97 0.75
N SER A 116 1.04 -10.30 0.58
CA SER A 116 0.15 -11.01 -0.36
C SER A 116 -1.33 -10.87 0.01
N SER A 117 -1.66 -10.63 1.29
CA SER A 117 -3.04 -10.38 1.72
C SER A 117 -3.51 -8.95 1.42
N LYS A 118 -2.58 -8.02 1.19
CA LYS A 118 -2.87 -6.60 0.95
C LYS A 118 -2.79 -6.24 -0.52
N GLN A 119 -1.83 -6.77 -1.27
CA GLN A 119 -1.55 -6.35 -2.63
C GLN A 119 -2.19 -7.30 -3.65
N VAL A 120 -2.89 -6.74 -4.62
CA VAL A 120 -3.50 -7.47 -5.74
C VAL A 120 -2.94 -6.88 -7.02
N PRO A 121 -2.04 -7.57 -7.76
CA PRO A 121 -1.56 -7.05 -9.02
C PRO A 121 -2.66 -7.10 -10.07
N VAL A 122 -2.76 -6.01 -10.82
CA VAL A 122 -3.71 -5.84 -11.92
C VAL A 122 -2.91 -5.56 -13.18
N VAL A 123 -3.05 -6.43 -14.18
CA VAL A 123 -2.44 -6.19 -15.49
C VAL A 123 -3.11 -4.97 -16.13
N GLY A 124 -2.31 -4.01 -16.55
CA GLY A 124 -2.80 -2.88 -17.32
C GLY A 124 -1.73 -1.86 -17.70
N ASN A 125 -2.11 -0.92 -18.54
CA ASN A 125 -1.24 0.07 -19.12
C ASN A 125 -1.99 1.40 -19.21
N VAL A 126 -1.48 2.43 -18.53
CA VAL A 126 -2.13 3.75 -18.47
C VAL A 126 -2.26 4.45 -19.83
N ARG A 127 -1.56 3.95 -20.86
CA ARG A 127 -1.65 4.46 -22.23
C ARG A 127 -2.81 3.86 -23.04
N GLU A 128 -3.48 2.85 -22.51
CA GLU A 128 -4.56 2.12 -23.18
C GLU A 128 -5.93 2.60 -22.67
N ALA A 129 -6.97 2.36 -23.47
CA ALA A 129 -8.35 2.60 -23.07
C ALA A 129 -8.66 1.79 -21.80
N ASN A 130 -9.42 2.38 -20.87
CA ASN A 130 -9.70 1.79 -19.55
C ASN A 130 -8.43 1.33 -18.82
N ILE A 131 -7.32 2.06 -18.99
CA ILE A 131 -6.00 1.78 -18.41
C ILE A 131 -5.50 0.36 -18.65
N GLY A 132 -5.96 -0.28 -19.73
CA GLY A 132 -5.61 -1.65 -20.11
C GLY A 132 -6.22 -2.74 -19.22
N ILE A 133 -7.23 -2.42 -18.42
CA ILE A 133 -7.95 -3.38 -17.56
C ILE A 133 -9.21 -3.87 -18.28
N ALA A 134 -9.52 -5.16 -18.14
CA ALA A 134 -10.76 -5.73 -18.64
C ALA A 134 -11.99 -4.99 -18.04
N PRO A 135 -13.03 -4.67 -18.83
CA PRO A 135 -14.16 -3.84 -18.38
C PRO A 135 -14.83 -4.34 -17.10
N GLU A 136 -14.99 -5.65 -16.95
CA GLU A 136 -15.62 -6.29 -15.80
C GLU A 136 -14.80 -6.08 -14.53
N LEU A 137 -13.48 -6.29 -14.62
CA LEU A 137 -12.56 -6.08 -13.51
C LEU A 137 -12.40 -4.59 -13.19
N ALA A 138 -12.38 -3.72 -14.20
CA ALA A 138 -12.34 -2.28 -14.02
C ALA A 138 -13.56 -1.78 -13.25
N LYS A 139 -14.75 -2.34 -13.54
CA LYS A 139 -15.99 -2.05 -12.81
C LYS A 139 -15.90 -2.52 -11.35
N GLU A 140 -15.46 -3.74 -11.09
CA GLU A 140 -15.24 -4.27 -9.73
C GLU A 140 -14.31 -3.36 -8.92
N ILE A 141 -13.15 -3.01 -9.50
CA ILE A 141 -12.18 -2.12 -8.85
C ILE A 141 -12.79 -0.74 -8.59
N ALA A 142 -13.54 -0.19 -9.54
CA ALA A 142 -14.18 1.12 -9.38
C ALA A 142 -15.26 1.16 -8.30
N GLU A 143 -15.93 0.04 -8.02
CA GLU A 143 -16.92 -0.10 -6.95
C GLU A 143 -16.27 -0.23 -5.56
N GLU A 144 -15.09 -0.82 -5.47
CA GLU A 144 -14.41 -1.07 -4.19
C GLU A 144 -13.39 0.01 -3.78
N VAL A 145 -12.77 0.71 -4.73
CA VAL A 145 -11.65 1.62 -4.46
C VAL A 145 -12.11 2.94 -3.86
N ASP A 146 -11.43 3.33 -2.77
CA ASP A 146 -11.65 4.62 -2.11
C ASP A 146 -10.60 5.67 -2.50
N VAL A 147 -9.36 5.23 -2.78
CA VAL A 147 -8.20 6.12 -2.99
C VAL A 147 -7.45 5.72 -4.25
N ILE A 148 -7.22 6.69 -5.14
CA ILE A 148 -6.40 6.48 -6.34
C ILE A 148 -5.07 7.22 -6.17
N VAL A 149 -3.95 6.49 -6.27
CA VAL A 149 -2.60 7.05 -6.34
C VAL A 149 -2.10 6.89 -7.78
N ASN A 150 -2.09 7.98 -8.53
CA ASN A 150 -1.61 7.98 -9.90
C ASN A 150 -0.20 8.58 -9.99
N SER A 151 0.81 7.73 -10.19
CA SER A 151 2.20 8.15 -10.39
C SER A 151 2.84 7.53 -11.63
N ALA A 152 2.10 6.74 -12.41
CA ALA A 152 2.59 6.21 -13.67
C ALA A 152 2.90 7.35 -14.64
N ALA A 153 4.17 7.44 -15.06
CA ALA A 153 4.62 8.40 -16.04
C ALA A 153 5.72 7.77 -16.90
N ASN A 154 5.93 8.33 -18.08
CA ASN A 154 7.17 8.11 -18.80
C ASN A 154 8.23 9.06 -18.26
N THR A 155 9.38 8.53 -17.86
CA THR A 155 10.49 9.32 -17.31
C THR A 155 11.66 9.39 -18.28
N THR A 156 11.46 9.01 -19.55
CA THR A 156 12.44 9.25 -20.61
C THR A 156 12.47 10.75 -20.94
N PHE A 157 13.56 11.41 -20.57
CA PHE A 157 13.73 12.85 -20.71
C PHE A 157 13.82 13.34 -22.17
N ASP A 158 14.29 12.50 -23.08
CA ASP A 158 14.53 12.85 -24.48
C ASP A 158 13.34 12.50 -25.42
N GLU A 159 12.17 12.20 -24.87
CA GLU A 159 10.99 11.96 -25.70
C GLU A 159 10.51 13.24 -26.37
N ARG A 160 10.48 13.22 -27.71
CA ARG A 160 9.83 14.27 -28.49
C ARG A 160 8.33 14.25 -28.18
N PHE A 161 7.76 15.39 -27.83
CA PHE A 161 6.32 15.56 -27.67
C PHE A 161 5.64 15.39 -29.05
N VAL A 162 5.29 14.17 -29.41
CA VAL A 162 4.50 13.92 -30.63
C VAL A 162 3.04 14.10 -30.25
N LYS A 163 2.45 15.23 -30.67
CA LYS A 163 0.99 15.44 -30.55
C LYS A 163 0.30 14.36 -31.38
N LEU A 164 -0.32 13.40 -30.71
CA LEU A 164 -1.34 12.56 -31.32
C LEU A 164 -2.65 13.35 -31.20
N TYR A 165 -3.09 13.90 -32.34
CA TYR A 165 -4.43 14.44 -32.53
C TYR A 165 -5.39 13.30 -32.83
#